data_AF-A0A7C5ZNH0-F1
#
_entry.id   AF-A0A7C5ZNH0-F1
#
_cell.length_a   1.000
_cell.length_b   1.000
_cell.length_c   1.000
_cell.angle_alpha   90.00
_cell.angle_beta   90.00
_cell.angle_gamma   90.00
#
_symmetry.space_group_name_H-M   'P 1'
#
loop_
_entity.id
_entity.type
_entity.pdbx_description
1 polymer ?
#
loop_
_entity_poly.entity_id
_entity_poly.type
_entity_poly.pdbx_seq_one_letter_code
_entity_poly.pdbx_strand_id
1 'polypeptide(L)'
;MLRIIRKLHRWLGFLFSIFFISTAITGIILVFRKEIPKSLKDFVFALHTYDWGIFKYWAIVVGIILFGLSISGIIMFFEVQLRRKK
;
A
#
# COMPACT_ATOMS: atom_id res chain seq x y z
N MET A 1 -15.21 -1.94 20.02
CA MET A 1 -14.91 -1.18 18.78
C MET A 1 -13.40 -1.07 18.49
N LEU A 2 -12.60 -0.51 19.40
CA LEU A 2 -11.20 -0.16 19.11
C LEU A 2 -10.22 -1.35 19.01
N ARG A 3 -10.47 -2.42 19.75
CA ARG A 3 -9.72 -3.68 19.59
C ARG A 3 -9.93 -4.29 18.19
N ILE A 4 -11.12 -4.11 17.62
CA ILE A 4 -11.47 -4.61 16.28
C ILE A 4 -10.76 -3.76 15.22
N ILE A 5 -10.86 -2.43 15.30
CA ILE A 5 -10.17 -1.50 14.37
C ILE A 5 -8.65 -1.72 14.41
N ARG A 6 -8.05 -1.86 15.60
CA ARG A 6 -6.62 -2.19 15.73
C ARG A 6 -6.26 -3.54 15.12
N LYS A 7 -7.08 -4.57 15.33
CA LYS A 7 -6.84 -5.90 14.72
C LYS A 7 -6.93 -5.81 13.20
N LEU A 8 -7.97 -5.16 12.67
CA LEU A 8 -8.18 -5.01 11.24
C LEU A 8 -7.05 -4.22 10.57
N HIS A 9 -6.67 -3.06 11.13
CA HIS A 9 -5.55 -2.27 10.62
C HIS A 9 -4.24 -3.08 10.60
N ARG A 10 -3.93 -3.79 11.69
CA ARG A 10 -2.72 -4.63 11.78
C ARG A 10 -2.72 -5.75 10.74
N TRP A 11 -3.83 -6.46 10.57
CA TRP A 11 -3.92 -7.56 9.60
C TRP A 11 -3.87 -7.07 8.15
N LEU A 12 -4.60 -6.00 7.82
CA LEU A 12 -4.53 -5.38 6.49
C LEU A 12 -3.13 -4.86 6.20
N GLY A 13 -2.49 -4.20 7.18
CA GLY A 13 -1.16 -3.64 7.03
C GLY A 13 -0.11 -4.73 6.85
N PHE A 14 -0.19 -5.81 7.63
CA PHE A 14 0.71 -6.95 7.49
C PHE A 14 0.55 -7.63 6.12
N LEU A 15 -0.69 -7.97 5.73
CA LEU A 15 -0.98 -8.68 4.48
C LEU A 15 -0.53 -7.89 3.24
N PHE A 16 -0.63 -6.57 3.27
CA PHE A 16 -0.30 -5.71 2.12
C PHE A 16 1.08 -5.07 2.19
N SER A 17 1.82 -5.23 3.30
CA SER A 17 3.16 -4.67 3.45
C SER A 17 4.11 -5.10 2.34
N ILE A 18 4.13 -6.38 1.97
CA ILE A 18 4.99 -6.93 0.92
C ILE A 18 4.69 -6.29 -0.43
N PHE A 19 3.40 -6.15 -0.77
CA PHE A 19 2.96 -5.50 -1.99
C PHE A 19 3.34 -4.02 -2.02
N PHE A 20 3.14 -3.30 -0.92
CA PHE A 20 3.52 -1.88 -0.84
C PHE A 20 5.03 -1.66 -0.88
N ILE A 21 5.82 -2.54 -0.26
CA ILE A 21 7.27 -2.50 -0.35
C ILE A 21 7.72 -2.71 -1.79
N SER A 22 7.17 -3.73 -2.48
CA SER A 22 7.45 -3.96 -3.90
C SER A 22 7.09 -2.76 -4.77
N THR A 23 5.88 -2.21 -4.60
CA THR A 23 5.42 -1.00 -5.33
C THR A 23 6.29 0.22 -5.01
N ALA A 24 6.71 0.40 -3.76
CA ALA A 24 7.57 1.52 -3.38
C ALA A 24 8.97 1.39 -4.01
N ILE A 25 9.59 0.21 -3.93
CA ILE A 25 10.91 -0.06 -4.52
C ILE A 25 10.86 0.16 -6.03
N THR A 26 9.88 -0.45 -6.71
CA THR A 26 9.72 -0.30 -8.16
C THR A 26 9.38 1.14 -8.54
N GLY A 27 8.58 1.86 -7.74
CA GLY A 27 8.27 3.27 -7.95
C GLY A 27 9.51 4.16 -7.87
N ILE A 28 10.39 3.92 -6.88
CA ILE A 28 11.68 4.62 -6.76
C ILE A 28 12.55 4.36 -7.99
N ILE A 29 12.65 3.10 -8.45
CA ILE A 29 13.41 2.75 -9.65
C ILE A 29 12.86 3.46 -10.89
N LEU A 30 11.52 3.56 -11.02
CA LEU A 30 10.86 4.20 -12.16
C LEU A 30 11.04 5.73 -12.22
N VAL A 31 11.52 6.38 -11.15
CA VAL A 31 11.97 7.79 -11.21
C VAL A 31 13.10 7.94 -12.23
N PHE A 32 14.02 6.97 -12.28
CA PHE A 32 15.18 6.95 -13.19
C PHE A 32 14.90 6.21 -14.51
N ARG A 33 13.63 6.07 -14.90
CA ARG A 33 13.21 5.28 -16.08
C ARG A 33 13.86 5.67 -17.41
N LYS A 34 14.45 6.87 -17.51
CA LYS A 34 15.14 7.34 -18.72
C LYS A 34 16.60 6.87 -18.78
N GLU A 35 17.18 6.50 -17.64
CA GLU A 35 18.61 6.17 -17.47
C GLU A 35 18.83 4.65 -17.41
N ILE A 36 17.77 3.85 -17.22
CA ILE A 36 17.84 2.40 -17.14
C ILE A 36 17.58 1.72 -18.51
N PRO A 37 18.13 0.52 -18.74
CA PRO A 37 17.87 -0.25 -19.96
C PRO A 37 16.38 -0.51 -20.17
N LYS A 38 15.94 -0.53 -21.44
CA LYS A 38 14.53 -0.76 -21.82
C LYS A 38 13.97 -2.05 -21.22
N SER A 39 14.72 -3.15 -21.25
CA SER A 39 14.32 -4.44 -20.68
C SER A 39 14.02 -4.36 -19.18
N LEU A 40 14.89 -3.67 -18.43
CA LEU A 40 14.69 -3.48 -16.99
C LEU A 40 13.50 -2.54 -16.72
N LYS A 41 13.37 -1.46 -17.50
CA LYS A 41 12.23 -0.54 -17.41
C LYS A 41 10.91 -1.27 -17.61
N ASP A 42 10.79 -2.09 -18.65
CA ASP A 42 9.57 -2.80 -19.00
C ASP A 42 9.22 -3.84 -17.92
N PHE A 43 10.22 -4.56 -17.40
CA PHE A 43 10.06 -5.48 -16.27
C PHE A 43 9.58 -4.78 -14.99
N VAL A 44 10.26 -3.69 -14.59
CA VAL A 44 9.92 -2.93 -13.38
C VAL A 44 8.54 -2.28 -13.53
N PHE A 45 8.21 -1.78 -14.72
CA PHE A 45 6.90 -1.22 -15.00
C PHE A 45 5.80 -2.27 -14.84
N ALA A 46 5.95 -3.45 -15.46
CA ALA A 46 4.99 -4.55 -15.34
C ALA A 46 4.83 -5.02 -13.88
N LEU A 47 5.93 -5.07 -13.11
CA LEU A 47 5.89 -5.41 -11.69
C LEU A 47 5.20 -4.31 -10.85
N HIS A 48 5.44 -3.04 -11.16
CA HIS A 48 4.86 -1.89 -10.43
C HIS A 48 3.36 -1.73 -10.67
N THR A 49 2.93 -1.91 -11.92
CA THR A 49 1.52 -1.80 -12.32
C THR A 49 0.74 -3.08 -12.09
N TYR A 50 1.42 -4.16 -11.71
CA TYR A 50 0.86 -5.51 -11.64
C TYR A 50 0.22 -5.96 -12.96
N ASP A 51 0.74 -5.47 -14.09
CA ASP A 51 0.21 -5.73 -15.43
C ASP A 51 0.70 -7.07 -15.98
N TRP A 52 0.35 -8.15 -15.26
CA TRP A 52 0.66 -9.53 -15.62
C TRP A 52 -0.55 -10.23 -16.26
N GLY A 53 -1.51 -9.46 -16.78
CA GLY A 53 -2.76 -9.95 -17.40
C GLY A 53 -3.81 -10.49 -16.43
N ILE A 54 -3.42 -10.98 -15.24
CA ILE A 54 -4.31 -11.60 -14.26
C ILE A 54 -4.99 -10.56 -13.33
N PHE A 55 -4.38 -9.37 -13.20
CA PHE A 55 -4.64 -8.43 -12.12
C PHE A 55 -5.30 -7.12 -12.58
N LYS A 56 -6.14 -7.16 -13.62
CA LYS A 56 -6.81 -5.97 -14.21
C LYS A 56 -7.53 -5.07 -13.18
N TYR A 57 -8.07 -5.66 -12.11
CA TYR A 57 -8.78 -4.94 -11.04
C TYR A 57 -7.99 -4.84 -9.73
N TRP A 58 -6.73 -5.26 -9.72
CA TRP A 58 -5.91 -5.30 -8.50
C TRP A 58 -5.67 -3.92 -7.92
N ALA A 59 -5.50 -2.90 -8.77
CA ALA A 59 -5.39 -1.51 -8.33
C ALA A 59 -6.62 -1.05 -7.52
N ILE A 60 -7.83 -1.53 -7.86
CA ILE A 60 -9.06 -1.21 -7.11
C ILE A 60 -9.02 -1.88 -5.73
N VAL A 61 -8.64 -3.16 -5.68
CA VAL A 61 -8.50 -3.92 -4.42
C VAL A 61 -7.49 -3.24 -3.50
N VAL A 62 -6.31 -2.91 -4.04
CA VAL A 62 -5.26 -2.20 -3.31
C VAL A 62 -5.74 -0.83 -2.84
N GLY A 63 -6.46 -0.09 -3.69
CA GLY A 63 -7.03 1.23 -3.35
C GLY A 63 -8.01 1.17 -2.18
N ILE A 64 -8.94 0.21 -2.18
CA ILE A 64 -9.89 0.01 -1.07
C ILE A 64 -9.15 -0.28 0.23
N ILE A 65 -8.09 -1.09 0.17
CA ILE A 65 -7.34 -1.50 1.35
C ILE A 65 -6.50 -0.36 1.89
N LEU A 66 -5.82 0.41 1.02
CA LEU A 66 -5.14 1.64 1.39
C LEU A 66 -6.08 2.65 2.03
N PHE A 67 -7.29 2.79 1.49
CA PHE A 67 -8.31 3.65 2.04
C PHE A 67 -8.74 3.20 3.44
N GLY A 68 -9.00 1.89 3.62
CA GLY A 68 -9.31 1.31 4.93
C GLY A 68 -8.18 1.46 5.95
N LEU A 69 -6.93 1.27 5.52
CA LEU A 69 -5.73 1.50 6.34
C LEU A 69 -5.60 2.96 6.76
N SER A 70 -5.85 3.90 5.85
CA SER A 70 -5.79 5.33 6.11
C SER A 70 -6.86 5.76 7.11
N ILE A 71 -8.13 5.37 6.89
CA ILE A 71 -9.23 5.67 7.81
C ILE A 71 -8.97 5.09 9.19
N SER A 72 -8.59 3.81 9.27
CA SER A 72 -8.34 3.16 10.55
C SER A 72 -7.13 3.77 11.29
N GLY A 73 -6.09 4.20 10.57
CA GLY A 73 -4.96 4.94 11.14
C GLY A 73 -5.38 6.28 11.74
N ILE A 74 -6.17 7.08 11.01
CA ILE A 74 -6.70 8.37 11.48
C ILE A 74 -7.55 8.19 12.74
N ILE A 75 -8.47 7.22 12.74
CA ILE A 75 -9.33 6.93 13.91
C ILE A 75 -8.46 6.59 15.13
N MET A 76 -7.46 5.73 14.97
CA MET A 76 -6.57 5.35 16.07
C MET A 76 -5.74 6.54 16.58
N PHE A 77 -5.27 7.42 15.69
CA PHE A 77 -4.51 8.61 16.08
C PHE A 77 -5.33 9.54 16.98
N PHE A 78 -6.53 9.94 16.55
CA PHE A 78 -7.38 10.83 17.34
C PHE A 78 -7.82 10.20 18.66
N GLU A 79 -8.09 8.90 18.67
CA GLU A 79 -8.44 8.19 19.89
C GLU A 79 -7.32 8.22 20.93
N VAL A 80 -6.06 7.99 20.51
CA VAL A 80 -4.90 8.08 21.41
C VAL A 80 -4.79 9.49 21.99
N GLN A 81 -5.01 10.53 21.19
CA GLN A 81 -4.97 11.92 21.68
C GLN A 81 -6.10 12.23 22.67
N LEU A 82 -7.32 11.75 22.40
CA LEU A 82 -8.46 11.92 23.30
C LEU A 82 -8.24 11.23 24.65
N ARG A 83 -7.64 10.04 24.66
CA ARG A 83 -7.30 9.32 25.90
C ARG A 83 -6.21 10.01 26.72
N ARG A 84 -5.29 10.74 26.08
CA ARG A 84 -4.25 11.50 26.79
C ARG A 84 -4.76 12.78 27.47
N LYS A 85 -5.92 13.29 27.03
CA LYS A 85 -6.56 14.50 27.58
C LYS A 85 -7.60 14.21 28.67
N LYS A 86 -7.98 12.94 28.87
CA LYS A 86 -8.81 12.48 29.99
C LYS A 86 -7.93 12.00 31.11
#